data_AF-A0A1W9R7H6-F1
#
_entry.id   AF-A0A1W9R7H6-F1
#
_cell.length_a   1.000
_cell.length_b   1.000
_cell.length_c   1.000
_cell.angle_alpha   90.00
_cell.angle_beta   90.00
_cell.angle_gamma   90.00
#
_symmetry.space_group_name_H-M   'P 1'
#
loop_
_entity.id
_entity.type
_entity.pdbx_description
1 polymer ?
#
loop_
_entity_poly.entity_id
_entity_poly.type
_entity_poly.pdbx_seq_one_letter_code
_entity_poly.pdbx_strand_id
1 'polypeptide(L)' 'MSKMKNPCIDVCQFDENQICVGCRRTKIEAKSWWRYNDEQKLEVLENIKTRKPQNIDYYEHYV' A
#
# COMPACT_ATOMS: atom_id res chain seq x y z
N MET A 1 11.71 -7.08 -14.88
CA MET A 1 10.34 -6.87 -14.35
C MET A 1 10.31 -7.44 -12.95
N SER A 2 10.04 -6.63 -11.93
CA SER A 2 9.91 -7.13 -10.56
C SER A 2 8.67 -8.02 -10.47
N LYS A 3 8.78 -9.18 -9.83
CA LYS A 3 7.75 -10.23 -9.80
C LYS A 3 6.51 -9.83 -8.97
N MET A 4 6.62 -8.73 -8.23
CA MET A 4 5.65 -8.28 -7.23
C MET A 4 4.64 -7.31 -7.83
N LYS A 5 3.35 -7.62 -7.66
CA LYS A 5 2.26 -6.75 -8.10
C LYS A 5 2.25 -5.46 -7.27
N ASN A 6 2.11 -4.32 -7.94
CA ASN A 6 1.96 -3.02 -7.29
C ASN A 6 0.59 -2.98 -6.57
N PRO A 7 0.52 -2.76 -5.26
CA PRO A 7 -0.74 -2.73 -4.51
C PRO A 7 -1.51 -1.40 -4.68
N CYS A 8 -1.13 -0.55 -5.65
CA CYS A 8 -1.78 0.74 -5.89
C CYS A 8 -3.18 0.56 -6.44
N ILE A 9 -4.12 1.38 -5.98
CA ILE A 9 -5.46 1.52 -6.54
C ILE A 9 -5.71 2.95 -7.05
N ASP A 10 -4.64 3.73 -7.23
CA ASP A 10 -4.64 5.12 -7.70
C ASP A 10 -5.40 6.14 -6.84
N VAL A 11 -5.85 5.73 -5.64
CA VAL A 11 -6.37 6.60 -4.57
C VAL A 11 -5.20 7.05 -3.67
N CYS A 12 -4.40 8.01 -4.12
CA CYS A 12 -3.23 8.51 -3.37
C CYS A 12 -3.63 9.51 -2.28
N GLN A 13 -4.43 9.07 -1.31
CA GLN A 13 -4.78 9.81 -0.10
C GLN A 13 -4.14 9.16 1.13
N PHE A 14 -3.74 9.96 2.13
CA PHE A 14 -3.07 9.50 3.35
C PHE A 14 -3.87 9.91 4.59
N ASP A 15 -3.92 9.04 5.59
CA ASP A 15 -4.49 9.33 6.91
C ASP A 15 -3.50 10.09 7.81
N GLU A 16 -3.93 10.37 9.05
CA GLU A 16 -3.12 11.05 10.08
C GLU A 16 -1.83 10.29 10.43
N ASN A 17 -1.79 8.97 10.19
CA ASN A 17 -0.62 8.12 10.41
C ASN A 17 0.30 8.05 9.18
N GLN A 18 0.07 8.90 8.16
CA GLN A 18 0.79 8.88 6.89
C GLN A 18 0.67 7.56 6.12
N ILE A 19 -0.40 6.80 6.36
CA ILE A 19 -0.72 5.55 5.66
C ILE A 19 -1.75 5.85 4.58
N CYS A 20 -1.52 5.32 3.39
CA CYS A 20 -2.43 5.53 2.28
C CYS A 20 -3.78 4.85 2.56
N VAL A 21 -4.87 5.60 2.51
CA VAL A 21 -6.25 5.07 2.60
C VAL A 21 -6.68 4.39 1.30
N GLY A 22 -5.85 3.56 0.72
CA GLY A 22 -6.24 2.79 -0.47
C GLY A 22 -5.33 1.59 -0.57
N CYS A 23 -4.07 1.86 -0.88
CA CYS A 23 -3.04 0.83 -0.93
C CYS A 23 -2.37 0.52 0.43
N ARG A 24 -2.67 1.27 1.49
CA ARG A 24 -2.11 1.11 2.86
C ARG A 24 -0.58 1.16 2.96
N ARG A 25 0.08 1.68 1.92
CA ARG A 25 1.51 2.04 1.95
C ARG A 25 1.73 3.35 2.68
N THR A 26 2.87 3.49 3.33
CA THR A 26 3.31 4.80 3.80
C THR A 26 3.75 5.66 2.61
N LYS A 27 3.81 6.97 2.82
CA LYS A 27 4.31 7.92 1.81
C LYS A 27 5.74 7.59 1.35
N ILE A 28 6.56 7.04 2.25
CA ILE A 28 7.95 6.65 1.97
C ILE A 28 7.97 5.38 1.12
N GLU A 29 7.21 4.36 1.49
CA GLU A 29 7.11 3.10 0.74
C GLU A 29 6.59 3.33 -0.69
N ALA A 30 5.59 4.21 -0.86
CA ALA A 30 5.04 4.55 -2.17
C ALA A 30 6.08 5.25 -3.07
N LYS A 31 6.85 6.20 -2.54
CA LYS A 31 7.93 6.88 -3.29
C LYS A 31 9.10 5.95 -3.63
N SER A 32 9.45 5.06 -2.71
CA SER A 32 10.61 4.16 -2.85
C SER A 32 10.29 2.85 -3.56
N TRP A 33 9.01 2.57 -3.85
CA TRP A 33 8.56 1.30 -4.44
C TRP A 33 9.35 0.87 -5.68
N TRP A 34 9.66 1.82 -6.57
CA TRP A 34 10.42 1.55 -7.80
C TRP A 34 11.89 1.19 -7.54
N ARG A 35 12.44 1.63 -6.40
CA ARG A 35 13.82 1.38 -5.97
C ARG A 35 13.96 0.12 -5.13
N TYR A 36 12.85 -0.42 -4.61
CA TYR A 36 12.89 -1.61 -3.78
C TYR A 36 13.19 -2.87 -4.57
N ASN A 37 13.99 -3.74 -3.94
CA ASN A 37 14.19 -5.11 -4.38
C ASN A 37 12.96 -5.97 -4.04
N ASP A 38 12.93 -7.21 -4.51
CA ASP A 38 11.76 -8.09 -4.33
C ASP A 38 11.51 -8.43 -2.84
N GLU A 39 12.56 -8.51 -2.01
CA GLU A 39 12.44 -8.74 -0.56
C GLU A 39 11.82 -7.55 0.18
N GLN A 40 12.28 -6.34 -0.11
CA GLN A 40 11.72 -5.09 0.42
C GLN A 40 10.27 -4.90 -0.02
N LYS A 41 9.95 -5.23 -1.27
CA LYS A 41 8.56 -5.22 -1.74
C LYS A 41 7.71 -6.24 -1.00
N LEU A 42 8.25 -7.42 -0.70
CA LEU A 42 7.58 -8.44 0.09
C LEU A 42 7.28 -7.94 1.50
N GLU A 43 8.26 -7.34 2.16
CA GLU A 43 8.09 -6.73 3.49
C GLU A 43 6.99 -5.66 3.49
N VAL A 44 6.98 -4.77 2.49
CA VAL A 44 5.91 -3.77 2.35
C VAL A 44 4.54 -4.42 2.16
N LEU A 45 4.44 -5.48 1.35
CA LEU A 45 3.18 -6.21 1.18
C LEU A 45 2.71 -6.90 2.47
N GLU A 46 3.63 -7.47 3.25
CA GLU A 46 3.31 -8.03 4.57
C GLU A 46 2.84 -6.93 5.54
N ASN A 47 3.52 -5.79 5.56
CA ASN A 47 3.10 -4.62 6.35
C ASN A 47 1.73 -4.10 5.94
N ILE A 48 1.40 -4.12 4.64
CA ILE A 48 0.05 -3.77 4.17
C ILE A 48 -0.99 -4.76 4.72
N LYS A 49 -0.69 -6.06 4.74
CA LYS A 49 -1.60 -7.07 5.29
C LYS A 49 -1.86 -6.86 6.79
N THR A 50 -0.84 -6.50 7.56
CA THR A 50 -1.01 -6.20 9.00
C THR A 50 -1.75 -4.88 9.23
N ARG A 51 -1.60 -3.91 8.34
CA ARG A 51 -2.32 -2.63 8.38
C ARG A 51 -3.74 -2.70 7.80
N LYS A 52 -4.14 -3.77 7.12
CA LYS A 52 -5.50 -3.85 6.55
C LYS A 52 -6.51 -3.88 7.70
N PRO A 53 -7.47 -2.94 7.74
CA PRO A 53 -8.60 -3.11 8.65
C PRO A 53 -9.33 -4.40 8.27
N GLN A 54 -9.84 -5.14 9.26
CA GLN A 54 -10.61 -6.38 9.02
C GLN A 54 -11.94 -6.14 8.28
N ASN A 55 -12.24 -4.88 7.94
CA ASN A 55 -13.45 -4.50 7.27
C ASN A 55 -13.12 -4.05 5.83
N ILE A 56 -13.53 -4.87 4.86
CA ILE A 56 -13.28 -4.72 3.42
C ILE A 56 -14.11 -3.58 2.80
N ASP A 57 -15.11 -3.07 3.54
CA ASP A 57 -16.13 -2.13 3.05
C ASP A 57 -15.70 -0.66 3.01
N TYR A 58 -14.50 -0.34 3.52
CA TYR A 58 -14.08 1.05 3.70
C TYR A 58 -13.83 1.84 2.39
N TYR A 59 -13.85 1.17 1.23
CA TYR A 59 -13.53 1.77 -0.07
C TYR A 59 -14.65 1.70 -1.11
N GLU A 60 -15.87 1.29 -0.75
CA GLU A 60 -16.99 1.26 -1.70
C GLU A 60 -17.26 2.62 -2.37
N HIS A 61 -16.84 3.74 -1.75
CA HIS A 61 -17.01 5.09 -2.28
C HIS A 61 -15.94 5.52 -3.31
N TYR A 62 -14.89 4.73 -3.52
CA TYR A 62 -13.79 5.03 -4.44
C TYR A 62 -13.77 4.10 -5.68
N VAL A 63 -14.82 3.31 -5.88
CA VAL A 63 -15.04 2.44 -7.06
C VAL A 63 -15.97 3.12 -8.06
#